data_AF-A0A1G7ZKP2-F1
#
_entry.id   AF-A0A1G7ZKP2-F1
#
_cell.length_a   1.000
_cell.length_b   1.000
_cell.length_c   1.000
_cell.angle_alpha   90.00
_cell.angle_beta   90.00
_cell.angle_gamma   90.00
#
_symmetry.space_group_name_H-M   'P 1'
#
loop_
_entity.id
_entity.type
_entity.pdbx_description
1 polymer ?
#
loop_
_entity_poly.entity_id
_entity_poly.type
_entity_poly.pdbx_seq_one_letter_code
_entity_poly.pdbx_strand_id
1 'polypeptide(L)'
;MKKLIAIFCIIFWAGLMGGISFLEAPLKFQAPGITIPLGLGIGQLVFQALNKIEIVLLLIILACSLPAPLKNISSILLFSITILLMADTFWLLPLLDERAKLVLAGHAPMKSYHHILYIIVDTIKFLLLIALGFLNLKSLYHEKGYS
;
A
#
# COMPACT_ATOMS: atom_id res chain seq x y z
N MET A 1 -3.31 23.99 6.79
CA MET A 1 -2.11 23.12 6.89
C MET A 1 -2.45 21.63 6.95
N LYS A 2 -3.33 21.16 7.86
CA LYS A 2 -3.71 19.72 7.97
C LYS A 2 -4.09 19.06 6.63
N LYS A 3 -4.89 19.74 5.80
CA LYS A 3 -5.30 19.25 4.47
C LYS A 3 -4.13 19.07 3.50
N LEU A 4 -3.15 19.97 3.51
CA LEU A 4 -1.93 19.87 2.70
C LEU A 4 -1.07 18.68 3.14
N ILE A 5 -0.95 18.48 4.46
CA ILE A 5 -0.23 17.34 5.03
C ILE A 5 -0.90 16.02 4.61
N ALA A 6 -2.22 15.92 4.74
CA ALA A 6 -2.97 14.74 4.30
C ALA A 6 -2.78 14.45 2.80
N ILE A 7 -2.91 15.47 1.94
CA ILE A 7 -2.68 15.34 0.49
C ILE A 7 -1.27 14.85 0.20
N PHE A 8 -0.26 15.44 0.83
CA PHE A 8 1.13 15.02 0.68
C PHE A 8 1.31 13.56 1.08
N CYS A 9 0.81 13.16 2.25
CA CYS A 9 0.90 11.77 2.72
C CYS A 9 0.20 10.78 1.77
N ILE A 10 -0.97 11.12 1.23
CA ILE A 10 -1.70 10.26 0.27
C ILE A 10 -0.89 10.07 -1.02
N ILE A 11 -0.38 11.15 -1.61
CA ILE A 11 0.37 11.09 -2.86
C ILE A 11 1.71 10.39 -2.64
N PHE A 12 2.39 10.69 -1.53
CA PHE A 12 3.64 10.04 -1.15
C PHE A 12 3.45 8.53 -0.93
N TRP A 13 2.37 8.12 -0.25
CA TRP A 13 2.02 6.71 -0.09
C TRP A 13 1.80 6.03 -1.45
N ALA A 14 1.01 6.64 -2.34
CA ALA A 14 0.82 6.11 -3.69
C ALA A 14 2.17 5.95 -4.43
N GLY A 15 3.05 6.95 -4.34
CA GLY A 15 4.39 6.88 -4.95
C GLY A 15 5.26 5.75 -4.40
N LEU A 16 5.25 5.54 -3.08
CA LEU A 16 5.97 4.43 -2.45
C LEU A 16 5.45 3.06 -2.92
N MET A 17 4.12 2.87 -2.95
CA MET A 17 3.52 1.65 -3.50
C MET A 17 3.88 1.45 -4.98
N GLY A 18 3.77 2.51 -5.79
CA GLY A 18 4.17 2.50 -7.20
C GLY A 18 5.60 2.02 -7.41
N GLY A 19 6.54 2.59 -6.63
CA GLY A 19 7.95 2.24 -6.71
C GLY A 19 8.28 0.85 -6.20
N ILE A 20 7.68 0.42 -5.08
CA ILE A 20 8.03 -0.85 -4.45
C ILE A 20 7.25 -2.01 -5.05
N SER A 21 5.91 -1.95 -5.03
CA SER A 21 5.07 -3.08 -5.45
C SER A 21 5.11 -3.33 -6.95
N PHE A 22 5.16 -2.27 -7.77
CA PHE A 22 5.05 -2.41 -9.23
C PHE A 22 6.38 -2.32 -9.98
N LEU A 23 7.36 -1.60 -9.42
CA LEU A 23 8.67 -1.42 -10.07
C LEU A 23 9.74 -2.32 -9.46
N GLU A 24 10.01 -2.21 -8.15
CA GLU A 24 11.06 -3.00 -7.48
C GLU A 24 10.75 -4.50 -7.51
N ALA A 25 9.53 -4.89 -7.12
CA ALA A 25 9.22 -6.30 -6.89
C ALA A 25 9.35 -7.18 -8.16
N PRO A 26 8.96 -6.73 -9.37
CA PRO A 26 9.23 -7.48 -10.60
C PRO A 26 10.67 -7.35 -11.10
N LEU A 27 11.29 -6.16 -11.00
CA LEU A 27 12.62 -5.91 -11.58
C LEU A 27 13.74 -6.61 -10.80
N LYS A 28 13.60 -6.81 -9.49
CA LYS A 28 14.64 -7.47 -8.69
C LYS A 28 14.96 -8.90 -9.15
N PHE A 29 13.97 -9.59 -9.72
CA PHE A 29 14.15 -10.95 -10.26
C PHE A 29 14.79 -10.97 -11.65
N GLN A 30 15.00 -9.81 -12.28
CA GLN A 30 15.67 -9.68 -13.58
C GLN A 30 17.16 -9.35 -13.43
N ALA A 31 17.64 -9.08 -12.21
CA ALA A 31 19.04 -8.74 -11.97
C ALA A 31 19.99 -9.93 -12.20
N PRO A 32 21.15 -9.73 -12.84
CA PRO A 32 22.11 -10.80 -13.06
C PRO A 32 22.62 -11.35 -11.71
N GLY A 33 22.63 -12.67 -11.57
CA GLY A 33 23.06 -13.36 -10.34
C GLY A 33 21.99 -13.45 -9.24
N ILE A 34 20.76 -12.99 -9.48
CA ILE A 34 19.67 -13.16 -8.52
C ILE A 34 19.18 -14.62 -8.50
N THR A 35 18.93 -15.15 -7.29
CA THR A 35 18.27 -16.45 -7.10
C THR A 35 16.88 -16.22 -6.49
N ILE A 36 15.96 -17.17 -6.70
CA ILE A 36 14.60 -17.10 -6.14
C ILE A 36 14.62 -16.93 -4.61
N PRO A 37 15.39 -17.72 -3.83
CA PRO A 37 15.50 -17.54 -2.38
C PRO A 37 15.96 -16.13 -1.99
N LEU A 38 16.99 -15.60 -2.68
CA LEU A 38 17.51 -14.27 -2.40
C LEU A 38 16.48 -13.17 -2.70
N GLY A 39 15.80 -13.25 -3.85
CA GLY A 39 14.75 -12.30 -4.22
C GLY A 39 13.54 -12.33 -3.29
N LEU A 40 13.17 -13.52 -2.78
CA LEU A 40 12.12 -13.68 -1.76
C LEU A 40 12.53 -13.07 -0.42
N GLY A 41 13.76 -13.31 0.05
CA GLY A 41 14.27 -12.73 1.29
C GLY A 41 14.32 -11.20 1.25
N ILE A 42 14.78 -10.61 0.14
CA ILE A 42 14.72 -9.16 -0.07
C ILE A 42 13.27 -8.67 -0.07
N GLY A 43 12.38 -9.38 -0.77
CA GLY A 43 10.95 -9.08 -0.77
C GLY A 43 10.34 -9.02 0.62
N GLN A 44 10.58 -10.02 1.48
CA GLN A 44 10.05 -10.04 2.84
C GLN A 44 10.44 -8.79 3.62
N LEU A 45 11.71 -8.41 3.59
CA LEU A 45 12.20 -7.23 4.30
C LEU A 45 11.57 -5.93 3.77
N VAL A 46 11.56 -5.76 2.45
CA VAL A 46 11.04 -4.54 1.80
C VAL A 46 9.53 -4.40 2.02
N PHE A 47 8.74 -5.47 1.86
CA PHE A 47 7.29 -5.42 2.07
C PHE A 47 6.91 -5.24 3.54
N GLN A 48 7.64 -5.83 4.49
CA GLN A 48 7.42 -5.57 5.92
C GLN A 48 7.75 -4.11 6.28
N ALA A 49 8.81 -3.55 5.71
CA ALA A 49 9.15 -2.14 5.90
C ALA A 49 8.08 -1.22 5.29
N LEU A 50 7.64 -1.51 4.06
CA LEU A 50 6.56 -0.80 3.39
C LEU A 50 5.31 -0.81 4.27
N ASN A 51 4.84 -1.97 4.72
CA ASN A 51 3.64 -2.10 5.55
C ASN A 51 3.69 -1.22 6.82
N LYS A 52 4.85 -1.15 7.50
CA LYS A 52 5.03 -0.26 8.66
C LYS A 52 4.88 1.21 8.28
N ILE A 53 5.45 1.62 7.15
CA ILE A 53 5.32 2.98 6.62
C ILE A 53 3.87 3.29 6.22
N GLU A 54 3.18 2.35 5.59
CA GLU A 54 1.75 2.48 5.23
C GLU A 54 0.89 2.74 6.47
N ILE A 55 1.11 1.99 7.56
CA ILE A 55 0.41 2.19 8.83
C ILE A 55 0.67 3.60 9.40
N VAL A 56 1.93 4.04 9.41
CA VAL A 56 2.28 5.39 9.90
C VAL A 56 1.61 6.47 9.06
N LEU A 57 1.65 6.35 7.72
CA LEU A 57 1.01 7.29 6.81
C LEU A 57 -0.50 7.33 7.01
N LEU A 58 -1.14 6.17 7.18
CA LEU A 58 -2.57 6.08 7.48
C LEU A 58 -2.92 6.83 8.77
N LEU A 59 -2.15 6.64 9.85
CA LEU A 59 -2.39 7.32 11.13
C LEU A 59 -2.29 8.85 10.98
N ILE A 60 -1.31 9.34 10.21
CA ILE A 60 -1.16 10.78 9.95
C ILE A 60 -2.36 11.31 9.15
N ILE A 61 -2.80 10.59 8.13
CA ILE A 61 -3.96 10.97 7.31
C ILE A 61 -5.23 11.02 8.16
N LEU A 62 -5.46 10.01 9.01
CA LEU A 62 -6.61 9.98 9.93
C LEU A 62 -6.57 11.15 10.93
N ALA A 63 -5.42 11.41 11.56
CA ALA A 63 -5.24 12.52 12.48
C ALA A 63 -5.49 13.89 11.83
N CYS A 64 -5.16 14.04 10.55
CA CYS A 64 -5.40 15.27 9.79
C CYS A 64 -6.84 15.41 9.29
N SER A 65 -7.58 14.31 9.17
CA SER A 65 -8.91 14.26 8.54
C SER A 65 -10.07 14.20 9.54
N LEU A 66 -9.82 13.96 10.83
CA LEU A 66 -10.87 13.90 11.86
C LEU A 66 -11.19 15.28 12.49
N PRO A 67 -12.45 15.54 12.86
CA PRO A 67 -13.65 14.73 12.63
C PRO A 67 -14.31 15.09 11.28
N ALA A 68 -14.13 14.25 10.26
CA ALA A 68 -14.88 14.37 9.01
C ALA A 68 -16.13 13.47 9.07
N PRO A 69 -17.32 13.97 8.69
CA PRO A 69 -18.51 13.13 8.59
C PRO A 69 -18.31 12.02 7.54
N LEU A 70 -18.78 10.80 7.86
CA LEU A 70 -18.75 9.62 6.97
C LEU A 70 -19.73 9.71 5.77
N LYS A 71 -20.08 10.92 5.33
CA LYS A 71 -20.98 11.15 4.20
C LYS A 71 -20.26 11.57 2.93
N ASN A 72 -19.00 11.98 3.03
CA ASN A 72 -18.22 12.41 1.88
C ASN A 72 -17.56 11.19 1.21
N ILE A 73 -17.51 11.20 -0.13
CA ILE A 73 -16.86 10.15 -0.93
C ILE A 73 -15.39 9.95 -0.52
N SER A 74 -14.70 11.02 -0.10
CA SER A 74 -13.32 10.94 0.41
C SER A 74 -13.21 10.11 1.70
N SER A 75 -14.19 10.23 2.61
CA SER A 75 -14.23 9.44 3.85
C SER A 75 -14.49 7.95 3.56
N ILE A 76 -15.36 7.66 2.59
CA ILE A 76 -15.65 6.29 2.14
C ILE A 76 -14.38 5.66 1.54
N LEU A 77 -13.69 6.36 0.65
CA LEU A 77 -12.44 5.88 0.05
C LEU A 77 -11.35 5.63 1.10
N LEU A 78 -11.16 6.56 2.05
CA LEU A 78 -10.21 6.39 3.14
C LEU A 78 -10.54 5.18 4.02
N PHE A 79 -11.82 4.97 4.31
CA PHE A 79 -12.27 3.80 5.05
C PHE A 79 -12.00 2.49 4.28
N SER A 80 -12.29 2.45 2.97
CA SER A 80 -11.98 1.31 2.12
C SER A 80 -10.47 1.01 2.09
N ILE A 81 -9.61 2.02 1.92
CA ILE A 81 -8.15 1.86 1.95
C ILE A 81 -7.69 1.31 3.31
N THR A 82 -8.29 1.79 4.40
CA THR A 82 -7.98 1.31 5.75
C THR A 82 -8.29 -0.18 5.89
N ILE A 83 -9.46 -0.64 5.43
CA ILE A 83 -9.83 -2.06 5.48
C ILE A 83 -8.86 -2.91 4.66
N LEU A 84 -8.51 -2.47 3.44
CA LEU A 84 -7.57 -3.20 2.59
C LEU A 84 -6.19 -3.31 3.25
N LEU A 85 -5.67 -2.22 3.83
CA LEU A 85 -4.39 -2.24 4.55
C LEU A 85 -4.42 -3.20 5.76
N MET A 86 -5.52 -3.23 6.50
CA MET A 86 -5.67 -4.14 7.63
C MET A 86 -5.73 -5.61 7.17
N ALA A 87 -6.42 -5.89 6.07
CA ALA A 87 -6.43 -7.22 5.46
C ALA A 87 -5.03 -7.64 4.99
N ASP A 88 -4.27 -6.73 4.38
CA ASP A 88 -2.88 -6.99 4.01
C ASP A 88 -2.00 -7.27 5.23
N THR A 89 -2.06 -6.39 6.23
CA THR A 89 -1.21 -6.44 7.44
C THR A 89 -1.42 -7.72 8.24
N PHE A 90 -2.67 -8.10 8.48
CA PHE A 90 -2.99 -9.18 9.42
C PHE A 90 -3.24 -10.53 8.75
N TRP A 91 -3.48 -10.56 7.44
CA TRP A 91 -3.81 -11.80 6.75
C TRP A 91 -2.86 -12.10 5.60
N LEU A 92 -2.79 -11.24 4.58
CA LEU A 92 -2.06 -11.59 3.35
C LEU A 92 -0.55 -11.60 3.54
N LEU A 93 0.02 -10.56 4.16
CA LEU A 93 1.46 -10.47 4.38
C LEU A 93 1.99 -11.59 5.30
N PRO A 94 1.38 -11.90 6.46
CA PRO A 94 1.82 -13.02 7.28
C PRO A 94 1.78 -14.35 6.53
N LEU A 95 0.73 -14.58 5.74
CA LEU A 95 0.58 -15.82 4.98
C LEU A 95 1.64 -15.94 3.86
N LEU A 96 1.96 -14.85 3.18
CA LEU A 96 3.01 -14.81 2.16
C LEU A 96 4.40 -14.97 2.79
N ASP A 97 4.62 -14.40 3.97
CA ASP A 97 5.88 -14.50 4.72
C ASP A 97 6.17 -15.95 5.13
N GLU A 98 5.18 -16.66 5.68
CA GLU A 98 5.33 -18.09 6.02
C GLU A 98 5.64 -18.95 4.79
N ARG A 99 5.04 -18.65 3.63
CA ARG A 99 5.34 -19.37 2.39
C ARG A 99 6.73 -19.07 1.87
N ALA A 100 7.18 -17.82 1.94
CA ALA A 100 8.53 -17.46 1.58
C ALA A 100 9.55 -18.16 2.49
N LYS A 101 9.29 -18.28 3.80
CA LYS A 101 10.11 -19.07 4.73
C LYS A 101 10.18 -20.56 4.35
N LEU A 102 9.07 -21.16 3.92
CA LEU A 102 9.08 -22.55 3.44
C LEU A 102 9.98 -22.74 2.21
N VAL A 103 9.93 -21.81 1.25
CA VAL A 103 10.81 -21.81 0.06
C VAL A 103 12.27 -21.62 0.46
N LEU A 104 12.54 -20.71 1.40
CA LEU A 104 13.88 -20.48 1.95
C LEU A 104 14.44 -21.71 2.68
N ALA A 105 13.57 -22.50 3.32
CA ALA A 105 13.92 -23.77 3.97
C ALA A 105 14.10 -24.94 2.96
N GLY A 106 13.93 -24.70 1.66
CA GLY A 106 14.08 -25.72 0.61
C GLY A 106 12.82 -26.56 0.38
N HIS A 107 11.69 -26.23 1.00
CA HIS A 107 10.41 -26.90 0.76
C HIS A 107 9.65 -26.23 -0.38
N ALA A 108 9.04 -27.02 -1.27
CA ALA A 108 8.15 -26.50 -2.30
C ALA A 108 6.76 -26.22 -1.69
N PRO A 109 6.32 -24.96 -1.55
CA PRO A 109 4.99 -24.66 -1.06
C PRO A 109 3.93 -25.15 -2.05
N MET A 110 2.80 -25.61 -1.52
CA MET A 110 1.66 -26.02 -2.34
C MET A 110 1.18 -24.85 -3.20
N LYS A 111 0.83 -25.13 -4.47
CA LYS A 111 0.31 -24.12 -5.42
C LYS A 111 -0.84 -23.36 -4.79
N SER A 112 -0.80 -22.03 -4.87
CA SER A 112 -1.80 -21.20 -4.24
C SER A 112 -1.95 -19.83 -4.87
N TYR A 113 -3.18 -19.34 -4.91
CA TYR A 113 -3.57 -18.08 -5.56
C TYR A 113 -3.41 -16.83 -4.68
N HIS A 114 -2.94 -16.97 -3.45
CA HIS A 114 -2.87 -15.84 -2.51
C HIS A 114 -1.89 -14.76 -2.96
N HIS A 115 -0.84 -15.11 -3.72
CA HIS A 115 0.05 -14.11 -4.30
C HIS A 115 -0.69 -13.23 -5.34
N ILE A 116 -1.54 -13.84 -6.18
CA ILE A 116 -2.35 -13.10 -7.16
C ILE A 116 -3.39 -12.24 -6.43
N LEU A 117 -4.02 -12.80 -5.38
CA LEU A 117 -4.98 -12.04 -4.57
C LEU A 117 -4.33 -10.82 -3.93
N TYR A 118 -3.11 -10.95 -3.39
CA TYR A 118 -2.34 -9.83 -2.86
C TYR A 118 -2.08 -8.76 -3.94
N ILE A 119 -1.65 -9.16 -5.15
CA ILE A 119 -1.44 -8.22 -6.27
C ILE A 119 -2.74 -7.45 -6.60
N ILE A 120 -3.88 -8.15 -6.62
CA ILE A 120 -5.18 -7.52 -6.91
C ILE A 120 -5.55 -6.52 -5.81
N VAL A 121 -5.43 -6.91 -4.54
CA VAL A 121 -5.72 -6.05 -3.38
C VAL A 121 -4.82 -4.82 -3.40
N ASP A 122 -3.52 -5.01 -3.62
CA ASP A 122 -2.54 -3.94 -3.67
C ASP A 122 -2.80 -2.98 -4.83
N THR A 123 -3.20 -3.50 -5.99
CA THR A 123 -3.60 -2.69 -7.16
C THR A 123 -4.86 -1.88 -6.88
N ILE A 124 -5.88 -2.47 -6.26
CA ILE A 124 -7.10 -1.74 -5.87
C ILE A 124 -6.76 -0.63 -4.88
N LYS A 125 -5.98 -0.94 -3.84
CA LYS A 125 -5.54 0.03 -2.83
C LYS A 125 -4.78 1.20 -3.45
N PHE A 126 -3.87 0.92 -4.38
CA PHE A 126 -3.12 1.93 -5.13
C PHE A 126 -4.03 2.86 -5.95
N LEU A 127 -5.00 2.30 -6.69
CA LEU A 127 -5.95 3.09 -7.47
C LEU A 127 -6.85 3.96 -6.57
N LEU A 128 -7.28 3.43 -5.42
CA LEU A 128 -8.06 4.18 -4.45
C LEU A 128 -7.26 5.34 -3.85
N LEU A 129 -5.97 5.14 -3.54
CA LEU A 129 -5.08 6.21 -3.05
C LEU A 129 -4.93 7.32 -4.10
N ILE A 130 -4.74 6.97 -5.37
CA ILE A 130 -4.69 7.94 -6.46
C ILE A 130 -6.00 8.74 -6.55
N ALA A 131 -7.14 8.05 -6.57
CA ALA A 131 -8.46 8.70 -6.63
C ALA A 131 -8.68 9.64 -5.43
N LEU A 132 -8.34 9.19 -4.22
CA LEU A 132 -8.44 10.00 -3.01
C LEU A 132 -7.52 11.24 -3.08
N GLY A 133 -6.29 11.08 -3.59
CA GLY A 133 -5.35 12.19 -3.80
C GLY A 133 -5.90 13.25 -4.75
N PHE A 134 -6.41 12.84 -5.91
CA PHE A 134 -7.03 13.75 -6.89
C PHE A 134 -8.25 14.47 -6.33
N LEU A 135 -9.13 13.77 -5.60
CA LEU A 135 -10.31 14.38 -4.98
C LEU A 135 -9.93 15.43 -3.94
N ASN A 136 -8.94 15.15 -3.10
CA ASN A 136 -8.48 16.11 -2.10
C ASN A 136 -7.76 17.32 -2.73
N LEU A 137 -6.99 17.11 -3.80
CA LEU A 137 -6.39 18.20 -4.59
C LEU A 137 -7.46 19.09 -5.25
N LYS A 138 -8.46 18.49 -5.90
CA LYS A 138 -9.57 19.22 -6.52
C LYS A 138 -10.33 20.05 -5.50
N SER A 139 -10.61 19.46 -4.34
CA SER A 139 -11.27 20.15 -3.23
C SER A 139 -10.44 21.33 -2.71
N LEU A 140 -9.12 21.18 -2.59
CA LEU A 140 -8.21 22.26 -2.19
C LEU A 140 -8.16 23.39 -3.21
N TYR A 141 -8.15 23.07 -4.51
CA TYR A 141 -8.17 24.08 -5.58
C TYR A 141 -9.48 24.87 -5.57
N HIS A 142 -10.61 24.18 -5.41
CA HIS A 142 -11.92 24.82 -5.35
C HIS A 142 -12.00 25.78 -4.14
N GLU A 143 -11.52 25.40 -2.96
CA GLU A 143 -11.49 26.30 -1.79
C GLU A 143 -10.67 27.58 -2.03
N LYS A 144 -9.54 27.48 -2.75
CA LYS A 144 -8.70 28.65 -3.05
C LYS A 144 -9.28 29.58 -4.12
N GLY A 145 -10.16 29.08 -5.00
CA GLY A 145 -10.78 29.88 -6.07
C GLY A 145 -11.90 30.81 -5.60
N TYR A 146 -12.37 30.68 -4.36
CA TYR A 146 -13.41 31.53 -3.75
C TYR A 146 -12.86 32.42 -2.60
N SER A 147 -11.54 32.49 -2.42
CA SER A 147 -10.86 33.47 -1.54
C SER A 147 -10.12 34.49 -2.39
#